data_AF-A0A965FG43-F1
#
_entry.id   AF-A0A965FG43-F1
#
_cell.length_a   1.000
_cell.length_b   1.000
_cell.length_c   1.000
_cell.angle_alpha   90.00
_cell.angle_beta   90.00
_cell.angle_gamma   90.00
#
_symmetry.space_group_name_H-M   'P 1'
#
loop_
_entity.id
_entity.type
_entity.pdbx_description
1 polymer ?
#
loop_
_entity_poly.entity_id
_entity_poly.type
_entity_poly.pdbx_seq_one_letter_code
_entity_poly.pdbx_strand_id
1 'polypeptide(L)' 'MSSSSDYTPAKVWTWNKANGGRFANINRPIAGPTHDKELPVGRHPLQLYSLGTPNGQKV' A
#
# COMPACT_ATOMS: atom_id res chain seq x y z
N MET A 1 -40.10 4.69 9.13
CA MET A 1 -39.42 5.02 7.86
C MET A 1 -38.07 5.65 8.20
N SER A 2 -36.97 4.90 8.18
CA SER A 2 -35.63 5.48 8.31
C SER A 2 -35.15 5.90 6.92
N SER A 3 -35.06 7.20 6.67
CA SER A 3 -34.43 7.72 5.46
C SER A 3 -32.91 7.57 5.59
N SER A 4 -32.33 6.53 4.98
CA SER A 4 -30.88 6.47 4.77
C SER A 4 -30.51 7.52 3.72
N SER A 5 -29.76 8.55 4.11
CA SER A 5 -29.16 9.46 3.13
C SER A 5 -28.11 8.71 2.31
N ASP A 6 -28.21 8.75 0.98
CA ASP A 6 -27.19 8.16 0.11
C ASP A 6 -25.85 8.87 0.27
N TYR A 7 -24.76 8.10 0.20
CA TYR A 7 -23.41 8.64 0.25
C TYR A 7 -23.15 9.51 -0.99
N THR A 8 -22.75 10.77 -0.76
CA THR A 8 -22.32 11.68 -1.81
C THR A 8 -20.81 11.94 -1.67
N PRO A 9 -19.98 11.55 -2.64
CA PRO A 9 -18.55 11.87 -2.63
C PRO A 9 -18.29 13.38 -2.65
N ALA A 10 -17.19 13.82 -2.03
CA ALA A 10 -16.76 15.21 -2.10
C ALA A 10 -16.18 15.55 -3.48
N LYS A 11 -16.29 16.83 -3.90
CA LYS A 11 -15.72 17.34 -5.15
C LYS A 11 -14.18 17.18 -5.22
N VAL A 12 -13.52 17.27 -4.07
CA VAL A 12 -12.09 17.01 -3.92
C VAL A 12 -11.95 15.91 -2.88
N TRP A 13 -11.28 14.82 -3.26
CA TRP A 13 -11.03 13.71 -2.34
C TRP A 13 -9.98 14.11 -1.30
N THR A 14 -10.21 13.70 -0.06
CA THR A 14 -9.30 13.94 1.07
C THR A 14 -9.02 12.65 1.81
N TRP A 15 -7.76 12.43 2.19
CA TRP A 15 -7.38 11.30 3.04
C TRP A 15 -7.60 11.62 4.53
N ASN A 16 -8.83 11.45 5.00
CA ASN A 16 -9.23 11.79 6.38
C ASN A 16 -9.66 10.56 7.21
N LYS A 17 -9.60 9.36 6.64
CA LYS A 17 -9.91 8.08 7.29
C LYS A 17 -8.93 7.01 6.83
N ALA A 18 -8.57 6.10 7.75
CA ALA A 18 -7.86 4.89 7.41
C ALA A 18 -8.71 4.05 6.43
N ASN A 19 -8.09 3.52 5.38
CA ASN A 19 -8.74 2.70 4.35
C ASN A 19 -7.80 1.56 3.93
N GLY A 20 -8.33 0.36 3.71
CA GLY A 20 -7.55 -0.80 3.26
C GLY A 20 -7.52 -1.99 4.21
N GLY A 21 -8.30 -1.98 5.29
CA GLY A 21 -8.41 -3.10 6.23
C GLY A 21 -7.04 -3.53 6.76
N ARG A 22 -6.64 -4.78 6.48
CA ARG A 22 -5.34 -5.34 6.85
C ARG A 22 -4.14 -4.49 6.40
N PHE A 23 -4.28 -3.72 5.33
CA PHE A 23 -3.21 -2.90 4.75
C PHE A 23 -3.34 -1.40 5.07
N ALA A 24 -4.28 -1.02 5.93
CA ALA A 24 -4.52 0.39 6.25
C ALA A 24 -3.30 1.10 6.85
N ASN A 25 -2.37 0.35 7.45
CA ASN A 25 -1.12 0.87 8.00
C ASN A 25 -0.03 1.14 6.94
N ILE A 26 -0.16 0.61 5.72
CA ILE A 26 0.83 0.81 4.65
C ILE A 26 0.28 1.61 3.46
N ASN A 27 -1.05 1.69 3.28
CA ASN A 27 -1.66 2.45 2.21
C ASN A 27 -1.56 3.97 2.46
N ARG A 28 -1.07 4.72 1.47
CA ARG A 28 -0.99 6.19 1.48
C ARG A 28 -1.16 6.76 0.07
N PRO A 29 -1.72 7.98 -0.08
CA PRO A 29 -1.93 8.63 -1.38
C PRO A 29 -0.66 9.29 -1.94
N ILE A 30 0.47 9.15 -1.25
CA ILE A 30 1.77 9.72 -1.63
C ILE A 30 2.82 8.62 -1.70
N ALA A 31 3.77 8.74 -2.62
CA ALA A 31 4.92 7.84 -2.71
C ALA A 31 6.11 8.36 -1.87
N GLY A 32 7.19 7.58 -1.81
CA GLY A 32 8.47 7.95 -1.20
C GLY A 32 8.90 7.07 -0.03
N PRO A 33 10.20 7.08 0.34
CA PRO A 33 10.71 6.32 1.47
C PRO A 33 10.11 6.82 2.79
N THR A 34 9.86 5.90 3.72
CA THR A 34 9.45 6.22 5.09
C THR A 34 10.60 6.17 6.08
N HIS A 35 11.71 5.54 5.69
CA HIS A 35 12.93 5.40 6.46
C HIS A 35 14.08 5.06 5.50
N ASP A 36 15.30 5.35 5.94
CA ASP A 36 16.50 4.91 5.25
C ASP A 36 16.82 3.46 5.65
N LYS A 37 17.15 2.63 4.66
CA LYS A 37 17.55 1.24 4.87
C LYS A 37 18.38 0.72 3.72
N GLU A 38 19.60 0.30 4.03
CA GLU A 38 20.43 -0.45 3.09
C GLU A 38 19.90 -1.89 2.95
N LEU A 39 19.87 -2.38 1.70
CA LEU A 39 19.44 -3.75 1.41
C LEU A 39 20.64 -4.71 1.47
N PRO A 40 20.51 -5.90 2.09
CA PRO A 40 21.60 -6.86 2.15
C PRO A 40 21.90 -7.46 0.78
N VAL A 41 23.18 -7.55 0.41
CA VAL A 41 23.66 -8.08 -0.88
C VAL A 41 24.48 -9.35 -0.66
N GLY A 42 24.11 -10.43 -1.34
CA GLY A 42 24.85 -11.70 -1.33
C GLY A 42 25.92 -11.81 -2.43
N ARG A 43 26.57 -12.98 -2.49
CA ARG A 43 27.65 -13.27 -3.46
C ARG A 43 27.21 -13.50 -4.91
N HIS A 44 25.93 -13.77 -5.13
CA HIS A 44 25.40 -14.17 -6.44
C HIS A 44 25.12 -12.94 -7.32
N PRO A 45 25.20 -13.07 -8.66
CA PRO A 45 25.06 -11.92 -9.56
C PRO A 45 23.65 -11.31 -9.57
N LEU A 46 22.62 -12.08 -9.19
CA LEU A 46 21.24 -11.60 -9.09
C LEU A 46 20.79 -11.57 -7.63
N GLN A 47 20.24 -10.43 -7.21
CA GLN A 47 19.67 -10.22 -5.87
C GLN A 47 18.17 -9.94 -6.01
N LEU A 48 17.32 -10.83 -5.50
CA LEU A 48 15.87 -10.70 -5.58
C LEU A 48 15.29 -10.29 -4.22
N TYR A 49 14.71 -9.08 -4.17
CA TYR A 49 13.95 -8.58 -3.01
C TYR A 49 12.46 -8.74 -3.30
N SER A 50 11.87 -9.81 -2.78
CA SER A 50 10.51 -10.22 -3.13
C SER A 50 9.74 -10.74 -1.93
N LEU A 51 8.49 -11.13 -2.18
CA LEU A 51 7.62 -11.84 -1.26
C LEU A 51 6.86 -12.89 -2.07
N GLY A 52 6.59 -14.07 -1.49
CA GLY A 52 5.92 -15.21 -2.13
C GLY A 52 4.44 -15.01 -2.53
N THR A 53 4.05 -13.79 -2.87
CA THR A 53 2.76 -13.48 -3.51
C THR A 53 2.72 -14.05 -4.94
N PRO A 54 1.55 -14.14 -5.59
CA PRO A 54 1.46 -14.56 -6.99
C PRO A 54 2.30 -13.73 -7.96
N ASN A 55 2.65 -12.49 -7.63
CA ASN A 55 3.57 -11.69 -8.43
C ASN A 55 5.03 -12.10 -8.21
N GLY A 56 5.41 -12.42 -6.97
CA GLY A 56 6.75 -12.89 -6.66
C GLY A 56 7.06 -14.27 -7.23
N GLN A 57 6.04 -15.13 -7.40
CA GLN A 57 6.19 -16.46 -8.01
C GLN A 57 6.52 -16.44 -9.51
N LYS A 58 6.37 -15.29 -10.18
CA LYS A 58 6.63 -15.16 -11.62
C LYS A 58 8.11 -15.02 -11.95
N VAL A 59 8.94 -14.73 -10.95
CA VAL A 59 10.39 -14.48 -11.07
C VAL A 59 11.14 -15.71 -10.63
#